data_AF-A0A9P9CY69-F1
#
_entry.id   AF-A0A9P9CY69-F1
#
_cell.length_a   1.000
_cell.length_b   1.000
_cell.length_c   1.000
_cell.angle_alpha   90.00
_cell.angle_beta   90.00
_cell.angle_gamma   90.00
#
_symmetry.space_group_name_H-M   'P 1'
#
loop_
_entity.id
_entity.type
_entity.pdbx_description
1 polymer ?
#
loop_
_entity_poly.entity_id
_entity_poly.type
_entity_poly.pdbx_seq_one_letter_code
_entity_poly.pdbx_strand_id
1 'polypeptide(L)'
;MANIGKLAGALISGHNETTVALANLNFNFSLVRVEPPREFHGLGNSLSRLRRDKAEFGSSHRTARKLGALFEQLVPKTEHLLKVYGTRVSEISASLESKAKDRNSGSTGTEGAFRNQLGFDGTTIWAAATSSKSAIAMNLLACMLVKLWDADEATAIWADLPSHVAPLVAAVEEISVKELQEWDSSARAWLEIARLTKVLQYK
;
A
#
# COMPACT_ATOMS: atom_id res chain seq x y z
N MET A 1 -57.14 -17.92 17.23
CA MET A 1 -56.33 -16.70 17.31
C MET A 1 -55.69 -16.67 18.68
N ALA A 2 -54.38 -16.91 18.75
CA ALA A 2 -53.59 -16.84 19.97
C ALA A 2 -52.74 -15.56 19.94
N ASN A 3 -52.49 -15.09 21.15
CA ASN A 3 -52.05 -13.77 21.58
C ASN A 3 -50.51 -13.58 21.44
N ILE A 4 -50.03 -12.44 21.97
CA ILE A 4 -48.62 -12.02 22.24
C ILE A 4 -48.10 -11.06 21.16
N GLY A 5 -47.83 -9.77 21.41
CA GLY A 5 -47.75 -9.01 22.66
C GLY A 5 -46.61 -8.01 22.57
N LYS A 6 -46.88 -6.75 22.95
CA LYS A 6 -45.93 -5.68 23.34
C LYS A 6 -45.16 -4.96 22.23
N LEU A 7 -45.84 -4.02 21.55
CA LEU A 7 -45.22 -2.76 21.12
C LEU A 7 -45.20 -1.82 22.33
N ALA A 8 -44.16 -1.91 23.16
CA ALA A 8 -43.99 -1.07 24.32
C ALA A 8 -42.74 -0.18 24.13
N GLY A 9 -43.01 1.10 23.86
CA GLY A 9 -42.20 2.25 24.30
C GLY A 9 -40.71 2.24 23.99
N ALA A 10 -40.33 2.66 22.79
CA ALA A 10 -39.01 3.24 22.54
C ALA A 10 -39.18 4.74 22.25
N LEU A 11 -39.52 5.50 23.29
CA LEU A 11 -39.28 6.94 23.34
C LEU A 11 -38.62 7.23 24.69
N ILE A 12 -37.51 7.96 24.60
CA ILE A 12 -36.72 8.56 25.70
C ILE A 12 -35.63 7.66 26.27
N SER A 13 -34.49 7.60 25.57
CA SER A 13 -33.18 7.76 26.19
C SER A 13 -32.19 8.31 25.16
N GLY A 14 -31.38 9.29 25.56
CA GLY A 14 -30.60 10.20 24.73
C GLY A 14 -29.87 9.54 23.57
N HIS A 15 -30.15 10.06 22.37
CA HIS A 15 -29.64 9.59 21.10
C HIS A 15 -28.10 9.71 21.08
N ASN A 16 -27.45 8.55 21.09
CA ASN A 16 -26.02 8.35 20.88
C ASN A 16 -25.70 8.61 19.39
N GLU A 17 -25.87 9.85 18.94
CA GLU A 17 -25.72 10.25 17.53
C GLU A 17 -24.29 10.04 17.00
N THR A 18 -23.29 9.96 17.89
CA THR A 18 -21.90 9.70 17.51
C THR A 18 -21.59 8.23 17.25
N THR A 19 -22.40 7.30 17.77
CA THR A 19 -22.11 5.85 17.67
C THR A 19 -22.71 5.22 16.43
N VAL A 20 -23.84 5.73 15.94
CA VAL A 20 -24.51 5.19 14.75
C VAL A 20 -23.84 5.67 13.44
N ALA A 21 -23.14 6.80 13.46
CA ALA A 21 -22.34 7.26 12.31
C ALA A 21 -21.04 6.43 12.11
N LEU A 22 -20.50 5.83 13.17
CA LEU A 22 -19.32 4.94 13.11
C LEU A 22 -19.69 3.49 12.76
N ALA A 23 -20.89 3.04 13.10
CA ALA A 23 -21.34 1.65 12.92
C ALA A 23 -21.70 1.27 11.46
N ASN A 24 -21.83 2.24 10.56
CA ASN A 24 -22.11 2.01 9.13
C ASN A 24 -20.93 2.39 8.21
N LEU A 25 -19.72 2.51 8.77
CA LEU A 25 -18.49 2.50 7.99
C LEU A 25 -18.02 1.07 7.72
N ASN A 26 -18.94 0.18 7.32
CA ASN A 26 -18.59 -0.95 6.45
C ASN A 26 -18.40 -0.41 5.01
N PHE A 27 -17.73 0.73 4.88
CA PHE A 27 -17.22 1.18 3.60
C PHE A 27 -16.18 0.15 3.22
N ASN A 28 -16.39 -0.48 2.08
CA ASN A 28 -15.37 -1.25 1.41
C ASN A 28 -14.27 -0.26 0.97
N PHE A 29 -13.47 0.23 1.92
CA PHE A 29 -12.33 1.14 1.74
C PHE A 29 -11.30 0.55 0.77
N SER A 30 -11.43 -0.73 0.44
CA SER A 30 -10.61 -1.48 -0.48
C SER A 30 -10.88 -1.17 -1.96
N LEU A 31 -11.93 -0.41 -2.31
CA LEU A 31 -12.33 -0.11 -3.69
C LEU A 31 -12.13 1.35 -4.13
N VAL A 32 -11.87 2.28 -3.20
CA VAL A 32 -11.73 3.70 -3.56
C VAL A 32 -10.27 4.02 -3.88
N ARG A 33 -9.99 3.97 -5.18
CA ARG A 33 -8.74 4.46 -5.78
C ARG A 33 -8.74 5.99 -5.79
N VAL A 34 -7.61 6.56 -5.40
CA VAL A 34 -7.31 7.99 -5.52
C VAL A 34 -6.30 8.20 -6.65
N GLU A 35 -6.37 9.36 -7.30
CA GLU A 35 -5.37 9.75 -8.28
C GLU A 35 -3.99 9.86 -7.60
N PRO A 36 -2.97 9.13 -8.09
CA PRO A 36 -1.66 9.15 -7.47
C PRO A 36 -0.99 10.51 -7.63
N PRO A 37 -0.19 10.96 -6.64
CA PRO A 37 0.56 12.20 -6.77
C PRO A 37 1.46 12.18 -8.01
N ARG A 38 1.58 13.32 -8.70
CA ARG A 38 2.37 13.46 -9.94
C ARG A 38 3.80 12.95 -9.82
N GLU A 39 4.37 13.03 -8.61
CA GLU A 39 5.71 12.57 -8.30
C GLU A 39 5.89 11.06 -8.53
N PHE A 40 4.80 10.28 -8.49
CA PHE A 40 4.80 8.83 -8.71
C PHE A 40 4.45 8.44 -10.16
N HIS A 41 4.08 9.37 -11.05
CA HIS A 41 3.66 9.03 -12.41
C HIS A 41 4.74 8.27 -13.20
N GLY A 42 6.02 8.60 -12.99
CA GLY A 42 7.13 7.86 -13.60
C GLY A 42 7.16 6.39 -13.19
N LEU A 43 6.90 6.09 -11.91
CA LEU A 43 6.72 4.72 -11.44
C LEU A 43 5.57 4.01 -12.18
N GLY A 44 4.39 4.62 -12.19
CA GLY A 44 3.20 4.04 -12.80
C GLY A 44 3.39 3.68 -14.27
N ASN A 45 4.09 4.55 -15.00
CA ASN A 45 4.41 4.37 -16.42
C ASN A 45 5.40 3.22 -16.66
N SER A 46 6.41 3.07 -15.81
CA SER A 46 7.44 2.04 -15.96
C SER A 46 7.03 0.66 -15.41
N LEU A 47 5.94 0.56 -14.62
CA LEU A 47 5.41 -0.71 -14.14
C LEU A 47 4.73 -1.51 -15.26
N SER A 48 4.92 -2.84 -15.22
CA SER A 48 4.18 -3.75 -16.10
C SER A 48 2.67 -3.67 -15.81
N ARG A 49 1.86 -3.91 -16.85
CA ARG A 49 0.39 -3.88 -16.72
C ARG A 49 -0.11 -4.78 -15.58
N LEU A 50 0.44 -5.99 -15.47
CA LEU A 50 0.08 -6.94 -14.40
C LEU A 50 0.36 -6.38 -13.00
N ARG A 51 1.54 -5.77 -12.78
CA ARG A 51 1.91 -5.20 -11.49
C ARG A 51 1.04 -3.98 -11.16
N ARG A 52 0.74 -3.16 -12.17
CA ARG A 52 -0.14 -2.00 -12.03
C ARG A 52 -1.57 -2.42 -11.66
N ASP A 53 -2.12 -3.39 -12.39
CA ASP A 53 -3.45 -3.93 -12.11
C ASP A 53 -3.51 -4.57 -10.70
N LYS A 54 -2.47 -5.32 -10.31
CA LYS A 54 -2.36 -5.89 -8.95
C LYS A 54 -2.27 -4.80 -7.86
N ALA A 55 -1.57 -3.71 -8.14
CA ALA A 55 -1.42 -2.59 -7.21
C ALA A 55 -2.69 -1.72 -7.09
N GLU A 56 -3.49 -1.64 -8.16
CA GLU A 56 -4.71 -0.81 -8.19
C GLU A 56 -5.97 -1.57 -7.75
N PHE A 57 -6.04 -2.89 -8.01
CA PHE A 57 -7.24 -3.69 -7.79
C PHE A 57 -7.00 -4.96 -6.96
N GLY A 58 -5.74 -5.28 -6.63
CA GLY A 58 -5.38 -6.51 -5.92
C GLY A 58 -5.24 -6.36 -4.41
N SER A 59 -4.73 -7.41 -3.76
CA SER A 59 -4.47 -7.46 -2.30
C SER A 59 -3.61 -6.29 -1.85
N SER A 60 -2.57 -5.93 -2.61
CA SER A 60 -1.67 -4.82 -2.28
C SER A 60 -2.39 -3.48 -2.12
N HIS A 61 -3.43 -3.22 -2.93
CA HIS A 61 -4.26 -2.02 -2.77
C HIS A 61 -5.01 -2.05 -1.44
N ARG A 62 -5.65 -3.17 -1.13
CA ARG A 62 -6.42 -3.33 0.11
C ARG A 62 -5.53 -3.19 1.34
N THR A 63 -4.35 -3.81 1.33
CA THR A 63 -3.36 -3.67 2.41
C THR A 63 -2.92 -2.21 2.57
N ALA A 64 -2.61 -1.50 1.47
CA ALA A 64 -2.25 -0.08 1.51
C ALA A 64 -3.38 0.78 2.12
N ARG A 65 -4.64 0.49 1.78
CA ARG A 65 -5.82 1.20 2.29
C ARG A 65 -6.00 0.95 3.79
N LYS A 66 -5.93 -0.31 4.23
CA LYS A 66 -6.03 -0.72 5.63
C LYS A 66 -4.94 -0.06 6.46
N LEU A 67 -3.68 -0.18 6.04
CA LEU A 67 -2.54 0.46 6.72
C LEU A 67 -2.66 1.99 6.73
N GLY A 68 -3.06 2.60 5.61
CA GLY A 68 -3.25 4.04 5.53
C GLY A 68 -4.31 4.57 6.49
N ALA A 69 -5.44 3.85 6.62
CA ALA A 69 -6.53 4.20 7.52
C ALA A 69 -6.17 3.99 9.00
N LEU A 70 -5.54 2.84 9.33
CA LEU A 70 -5.13 2.51 10.70
C LEU A 70 -4.17 3.55 11.29
N PHE A 71 -3.27 4.09 10.47
CA PHE A 71 -2.21 4.99 10.91
C PHE A 71 -2.46 6.46 10.54
N GLU A 72 -3.63 6.81 9.97
CA GLU A 72 -3.88 8.15 9.45
C GLU A 72 -3.69 9.26 10.48
N GLN A 73 -4.08 9.00 11.73
CA GLN A 73 -3.95 9.96 12.84
C GLN A 73 -2.54 9.98 13.47
N LEU A 74 -1.73 8.95 13.24
CA LEU A 74 -0.39 8.82 13.81
C LEU A 74 0.70 9.32 12.86
N VAL A 75 0.49 9.19 11.55
CA VAL A 75 1.49 9.57 10.56
C VAL A 75 1.70 11.09 10.59
N PRO A 76 2.94 11.57 10.81
CA PRO A 76 3.21 12.99 10.78
C PRO A 76 3.02 13.56 9.38
N LYS A 77 2.49 14.77 9.28
CA LYS A 77 2.31 15.49 8.01
C LYS A 77 3.68 15.84 7.42
N THR A 78 4.13 15.02 6.47
CA THR A 78 5.49 15.07 5.90
C THR A 78 5.47 15.21 4.37
N GLU A 79 4.70 16.18 3.87
CA GLU A 79 4.45 16.39 2.42
C GLU A 79 5.73 16.48 1.59
N HIS A 80 6.75 17.19 2.10
CA HIS A 80 8.03 17.32 1.40
C HIS A 80 8.77 15.98 1.28
N LEU A 81 8.72 15.15 2.32
CA LEU A 81 9.34 13.82 2.31
C LEU A 81 8.63 12.91 1.29
N LEU A 82 7.30 12.89 1.28
CA LEU A 82 6.51 12.09 0.33
C LEU A 82 6.77 12.53 -1.11
N LYS A 83 6.92 13.84 -1.35
CA LYS A 83 7.28 14.40 -2.66
C LYS A 83 8.64 13.92 -3.12
N VAL A 84 9.68 14.10 -2.30
CA VAL A 84 11.05 13.67 -2.63
C VAL A 84 11.11 12.15 -2.82
N TYR A 85 10.40 11.40 -1.99
CA TYR A 85 10.30 9.95 -2.12
C TYR A 85 9.69 9.55 -3.47
N GLY A 86 8.53 10.10 -3.84
CA GLY A 86 7.89 9.82 -5.13
C GLY A 86 8.78 10.18 -6.31
N THR A 87 9.37 11.38 -6.30
CA THR A 87 10.29 11.82 -7.36
C THR A 87 11.45 10.85 -7.51
N ARG A 88 12.07 10.44 -6.40
CA ARG A 88 13.20 9.51 -6.44
C ARG A 88 12.79 8.13 -6.97
N VAL A 89 11.62 7.64 -6.57
CA VAL A 89 11.10 6.35 -7.07
C VAL A 89 10.87 6.42 -8.57
N SER A 90 10.28 7.51 -9.07
CA SER A 90 10.05 7.74 -10.50
C SER A 90 11.36 7.84 -11.30
N GLU A 91 12.37 8.56 -10.80
CA GLU A 91 13.70 8.64 -11.42
C GLU A 91 14.37 7.27 -11.56
N ILE A 92 14.35 6.47 -10.48
CA ILE A 92 14.93 5.11 -10.48
C ILE A 92 14.19 4.24 -11.50
N SER A 93 12.87 4.29 -11.50
CA SER A 93 12.01 3.51 -12.40
C SER A 93 12.28 3.85 -13.86
N ALA A 94 12.36 5.14 -14.21
CA ALA A 94 12.66 5.60 -15.56
C ALA A 94 14.07 5.16 -16.02
N SER A 95 15.07 5.22 -15.12
CA SER A 95 16.43 4.76 -15.44
C SER A 95 16.50 3.24 -15.67
N LEU A 96 15.71 2.47 -14.94
CA LEU A 96 15.62 1.02 -15.13
C LEU A 96 14.97 0.67 -16.48
N GLU A 97 13.91 1.40 -16.84
CA GLU A 97 13.22 1.23 -18.12
C GLU A 97 14.14 1.58 -19.30
N SER A 98 14.87 2.70 -19.24
CA SER A 98 15.81 3.08 -20.29
C SER A 98 16.89 2.01 -20.48
N LYS A 99 17.49 1.53 -19.38
CA LYS A 99 18.50 0.46 -19.41
C LYS A 99 17.96 -0.87 -19.91
N ALA A 100 16.68 -1.15 -19.70
CA ALA A 100 16.04 -2.34 -20.26
C ALA A 100 15.88 -2.22 -21.79
N LYS A 101 15.53 -1.03 -22.30
CA LYS A 101 15.45 -0.77 -23.74
C LYS A 101 16.82 -0.85 -24.42
N ASP A 102 17.87 -0.29 -23.81
CA ASP A 102 19.22 -0.35 -24.36
C ASP A 102 19.72 -1.79 -24.55
N ARG A 103 19.47 -2.65 -23.55
CA ARG A 103 19.82 -4.08 -23.59
C ARG A 103 19.02 -4.89 -24.61
N ASN A 104 17.81 -4.45 -24.95
CA ASN A 104 16.91 -5.13 -25.88
C ASN A 104 16.96 -4.55 -27.31
N SER A 105 17.87 -3.62 -27.61
CA SER A 105 17.95 -2.94 -28.91
C SER A 105 18.30 -3.86 -30.11
N GLY A 106 18.64 -5.14 -29.87
CA GLY A 106 18.97 -6.13 -30.91
C GLY A 106 18.05 -7.36 -30.99
N SER A 107 17.07 -7.50 -30.11
CA SER A 107 16.09 -8.59 -30.14
C SER A 107 14.69 -8.03 -29.93
N THR A 108 13.66 -8.64 -30.49
CA THR A 108 12.27 -8.41 -30.07
C THR A 108 12.06 -8.93 -28.64
N GLY A 109 12.81 -8.37 -27.67
CA GLY A 109 12.98 -8.82 -26.28
C GLY A 109 11.74 -8.70 -25.40
N THR A 110 10.57 -8.55 -26.01
CA THR A 110 9.25 -8.53 -25.37
C THR A 110 8.37 -9.72 -25.78
N GLU A 111 8.86 -10.62 -26.63
CA GLU A 111 8.12 -11.80 -27.08
C GLU A 111 8.51 -13.04 -26.26
N GLY A 112 7.97 -13.13 -25.04
CA GLY A 112 8.14 -14.30 -24.20
C GLY A 112 6.93 -14.51 -23.30
N ALA A 113 6.62 -15.77 -22.99
CA ALA A 113 5.47 -16.17 -22.15
C ALA A 113 5.43 -15.45 -20.78
N PHE A 114 6.58 -14.93 -20.32
CA PHE A 114 6.73 -14.26 -19.02
C PHE A 114 6.91 -12.74 -19.11
N ARG A 115 6.69 -12.09 -20.27
CA ARG A 115 6.84 -10.63 -20.44
C ARG A 115 6.16 -9.83 -19.32
N ASN A 116 4.96 -10.24 -18.92
CA ASN A 116 4.16 -9.50 -17.93
C ASN A 116 4.73 -9.60 -16.50
N GLN A 117 5.58 -10.59 -16.24
CA GLN A 117 6.27 -10.82 -14.97
C GLN A 117 7.65 -10.16 -14.92
N LEU A 118 8.23 -9.79 -16.07
CA LEU A 118 9.52 -9.11 -16.14
C LEU A 118 9.42 -7.67 -15.61
N GLY A 119 10.52 -7.21 -15.00
CA GLY A 119 10.66 -5.85 -14.47
C GLY A 119 10.80 -5.80 -12.95
N PHE A 120 10.99 -4.58 -12.45
CA PHE A 120 11.16 -4.33 -11.03
C PHE A 120 9.84 -4.40 -10.25
N ASP A 121 9.92 -4.63 -8.94
CA ASP A 121 8.76 -4.61 -8.07
C ASP A 121 8.57 -3.24 -7.44
N GLY A 122 7.56 -2.50 -7.90
CA GLY A 122 7.07 -1.27 -7.26
C GLY A 122 5.59 -1.36 -6.91
N THR A 123 5.08 -2.59 -6.75
CA THR A 123 3.64 -2.88 -6.64
C THR A 123 3.04 -2.20 -5.41
N THR A 124 3.67 -2.37 -4.23
CA THR A 124 3.18 -1.77 -2.98
C THR A 124 3.36 -0.26 -2.93
N ILE A 125 4.36 0.29 -3.62
CA ILE A 125 4.57 1.73 -3.74
C ILE A 125 3.44 2.36 -4.57
N TRP A 126 3.10 1.76 -5.71
CA TRP A 126 2.00 2.23 -6.55
C TRP A 126 0.65 2.04 -5.85
N ALA A 127 0.45 0.93 -5.15
CA ALA A 127 -0.73 0.70 -4.33
C ALA A 127 -0.89 1.76 -3.25
N ALA A 128 0.21 2.14 -2.58
CA ALA A 128 0.23 3.21 -1.60
C ALA A 128 -0.12 4.57 -2.22
N ALA A 129 0.52 4.91 -3.35
CA ALA A 129 0.31 6.17 -4.06
C ALA A 129 -1.14 6.34 -4.54
N THR A 130 -1.77 5.26 -4.97
CA THR A 130 -3.19 5.24 -5.40
C THR A 130 -4.18 5.07 -4.25
N SER A 131 -3.70 5.01 -3.01
CA SER A 131 -4.52 4.89 -1.80
C SER A 131 -4.58 6.22 -1.04
N SER A 132 -3.51 6.58 -0.33
CA SER A 132 -3.50 7.77 0.51
C SER A 132 -2.07 8.19 0.84
N LYS A 133 -1.90 9.44 1.29
CA LYS A 133 -0.61 9.93 1.79
C LYS A 133 -0.10 9.12 2.98
N SER A 134 -1.00 8.74 3.89
CA SER A 134 -0.69 7.85 5.01
C SER A 134 -0.20 6.49 4.54
N ALA A 135 -0.83 5.92 3.50
CA ALA A 135 -0.34 4.67 2.90
C ALA A 135 1.06 4.80 2.29
N ILE A 136 1.38 5.93 1.64
CA ILE A 136 2.74 6.20 1.13
C ILE A 136 3.73 6.24 2.29
N ALA A 137 3.39 6.88 3.40
CA ALA A 137 4.22 6.89 4.60
C ALA A 137 4.42 5.49 5.18
N MET A 138 3.38 4.66 5.22
CA MET A 138 3.50 3.26 5.67
C MET A 138 4.36 2.41 4.73
N ASN A 139 4.33 2.68 3.43
CA ASN A 139 5.25 2.02 2.50
C ASN A 139 6.71 2.48 2.70
N LEU A 140 6.92 3.76 2.99
CA LEU A 140 8.24 4.26 3.36
C LEU A 140 8.74 3.64 4.66
N LEU A 141 7.87 3.45 5.65
CA LEU A 141 8.19 2.71 6.87
C LEU A 141 8.60 1.27 6.52
N ALA A 142 7.88 0.57 5.65
CA ALA A 142 8.28 -0.76 5.19
C ALA A 142 9.70 -0.76 4.62
N CYS A 143 10.03 0.23 3.78
CA CYS A 143 11.39 0.40 3.27
C CYS A 143 12.43 0.67 4.37
N MET A 144 12.05 1.31 5.49
CA MET A 144 12.95 1.46 6.63
C MET A 144 13.13 0.15 7.39
N LEU A 145 12.03 -0.57 7.65
CA LEU A 145 12.07 -1.86 8.37
C LEU A 145 12.95 -2.88 7.65
N VAL A 146 12.84 -2.96 6.31
CA VAL A 146 13.68 -3.82 5.46
C VAL A 146 15.19 -3.57 5.64
N LYS A 147 15.60 -2.36 6.02
CA LYS A 147 17.02 -2.05 6.23
C LYS A 147 17.54 -2.47 7.59
N LEU A 148 16.64 -2.66 8.54
CA LEU A 148 16.95 -2.81 9.96
C LEU A 148 16.72 -4.24 10.44
N TRP A 149 15.78 -4.97 9.82
CA TRP A 149 15.35 -6.29 10.26
C TRP A 149 15.25 -7.30 9.10
N ASP A 150 15.41 -8.57 9.46
CA ASP A 150 15.16 -9.69 8.56
C ASP A 150 13.66 -9.83 8.27
N ALA A 151 13.30 -10.65 7.26
CA ALA A 151 11.92 -10.75 6.78
C ALA A 151 10.93 -11.20 7.86
N ASP A 152 11.32 -12.18 8.66
CA ASP A 152 10.47 -12.74 9.72
C ASP A 152 10.26 -11.72 10.85
N GLU A 153 11.34 -11.04 11.26
CA GLU A 153 11.29 -9.99 12.28
C GLU A 153 10.47 -8.79 11.83
N ALA A 154 10.66 -8.31 10.60
CA ALA A 154 9.88 -7.21 10.05
C ALA A 154 8.39 -7.57 9.96
N THR A 155 8.07 -8.80 9.58
CA THR A 155 6.68 -9.29 9.54
C THR A 155 6.08 -9.38 10.95
N ALA A 156 6.85 -9.85 11.94
CA ALA A 156 6.40 -9.88 13.34
C ALA A 156 6.12 -8.46 13.88
N ILE A 157 6.99 -7.49 13.57
CA ILE A 157 6.79 -6.08 13.90
C ILE A 157 5.51 -5.55 13.24
N TRP A 158 5.28 -5.86 11.96
CA TRP A 158 4.06 -5.49 11.25
C TRP A 158 2.79 -6.10 11.86
N ALA A 159 2.86 -7.35 12.32
CA ALA A 159 1.73 -8.03 12.94
C ALA A 159 1.38 -7.44 14.31
N ASP A 160 2.38 -6.93 15.03
CA ASP A 160 2.21 -6.34 16.36
C ASP A 160 1.86 -4.84 16.33
N LEU A 161 2.27 -4.13 15.28
CA LEU A 161 2.02 -2.70 15.10
C LEU A 161 0.53 -2.29 15.29
N PRO A 162 -0.47 -2.99 14.72
CA PRO A 162 -1.88 -2.67 14.92
C PRO A 162 -2.34 -2.76 16.38
N SER A 163 -1.80 -3.70 17.17
CA SER A 163 -2.21 -3.92 18.57
C SER A 163 -1.89 -2.71 19.46
N HIS A 164 -0.81 -2.00 19.14
CA HIS A 164 -0.32 -0.83 19.87
C HIS A 164 -1.07 0.46 19.53
N VAL A 165 -1.75 0.49 18.39
CA VAL A 165 -2.42 1.68 17.84
C VAL A 165 -3.91 1.67 18.12
N ALA A 166 -4.49 0.49 18.39
CA ALA A 166 -5.93 0.30 18.33
C ALA A 166 -6.56 -0.46 19.53
N PRO A 167 -6.58 0.10 20.76
CA PRO A 167 -7.66 -0.24 21.68
C PRO A 167 -9.04 0.22 21.16
N LEU A 168 -9.09 1.22 20.27
CA LEU A 168 -10.33 1.88 19.83
C LEU A 168 -10.81 1.53 18.39
N VAL A 169 -9.98 0.88 17.56
CA VAL A 169 -10.30 0.54 16.15
C VAL A 169 -10.61 -0.96 15.99
N ALA A 170 -10.96 -1.63 17.08
CA ALA A 170 -11.17 -3.08 17.21
C ALA A 170 -12.33 -3.69 16.37
N ALA A 171 -12.74 -3.06 15.26
CA ALA A 171 -13.80 -3.54 14.38
C ALA A 171 -13.43 -3.56 12.88
N VAL A 172 -12.21 -3.20 12.47
CA VAL A 172 -11.89 -3.01 11.04
C VAL A 172 -10.90 -4.07 10.55
N GLU A 173 -11.46 -5.19 10.06
CA GLU A 173 -10.84 -6.20 9.18
C GLU A 173 -9.33 -6.48 9.37
N GLU A 174 -9.00 -7.53 10.12
CA GLU A 174 -7.62 -7.98 10.35
C GLU A 174 -6.81 -8.03 9.04
N ILE A 175 -5.63 -7.39 9.04
CA ILE A 175 -4.65 -7.58 7.97
C ILE A 175 -3.99 -8.92 8.22
N SER A 176 -4.14 -9.85 7.28
CA SER A 176 -3.55 -11.17 7.44
C SER A 176 -2.02 -11.10 7.42
N VAL A 177 -1.36 -12.01 8.14
CA VAL A 177 0.10 -12.15 8.11
C VAL A 177 0.62 -12.31 6.68
N LYS A 178 -0.12 -13.03 5.83
CA LYS A 178 0.20 -13.18 4.41
C LYS A 178 0.21 -11.85 3.66
N GLU A 179 -0.77 -10.98 3.90
CA GLU A 179 -0.80 -9.64 3.29
C GLU A 179 0.37 -8.77 3.75
N LEU A 180 0.78 -8.89 5.02
CA LEU A 180 1.96 -8.19 5.56
C LEU A 180 3.27 -8.74 4.97
N GLN A 181 3.38 -10.05 4.78
CA GLN A 181 4.52 -10.67 4.09
C GLN A 181 4.61 -10.23 2.62
N GLU A 182 3.49 -10.17 1.90
CA GLU A 182 3.45 -9.63 0.54
C GLU A 182 3.87 -8.16 0.50
N TRP A 183 3.45 -7.37 1.50
CA TRP A 183 3.81 -5.97 1.65
C TRP A 183 5.32 -5.78 1.85
N ASP A 184 5.89 -6.49 2.82
CA ASP A 184 7.32 -6.47 3.15
C ASP A 184 8.17 -7.01 1.99
N SER A 185 7.78 -8.14 1.39
CA SER A 185 8.49 -8.74 0.25
C SER A 185 8.60 -7.79 -0.95
N SER A 186 7.53 -7.07 -1.28
CA SER A 186 7.56 -6.08 -2.37
C SER A 186 8.47 -4.89 -2.02
N ALA A 187 8.48 -4.42 -0.76
CA ALA A 187 9.39 -3.38 -0.32
C ALA A 187 10.87 -3.83 -0.37
N ARG A 188 11.16 -5.09 -0.02
CA ARG A 188 12.49 -5.71 -0.16
C ARG A 188 12.94 -5.76 -1.62
N ALA A 189 12.08 -6.28 -2.50
CA ALA A 189 12.36 -6.39 -3.92
C ALA A 189 12.62 -5.00 -4.55
N TRP A 190 11.85 -3.98 -4.17
CA TRP A 190 12.10 -2.61 -4.60
C TRP A 190 13.47 -2.10 -4.14
N LEU A 191 13.78 -2.23 -2.85
CA LEU A 191 15.01 -1.67 -2.28
C LEU A 191 16.27 -2.31 -2.84
N GLU A 192 16.23 -3.60 -3.14
CA GLU A 192 17.34 -4.28 -3.79
C GLU A 192 17.67 -3.65 -5.15
N ILE A 193 16.63 -3.42 -5.95
CA ILE A 193 16.77 -2.80 -7.28
C ILE A 193 17.20 -1.33 -7.17
N ALA A 194 16.64 -0.59 -6.21
CA ALA A 194 17.02 0.79 -5.95
C ALA A 194 18.50 0.91 -5.55
N ARG A 195 19.02 -0.03 -4.75
CA ARG A 195 20.44 -0.10 -4.38
C ARG A 195 21.33 -0.38 -5.58
N LEU A 196 20.99 -1.39 -6.40
CA LEU A 196 21.74 -1.71 -7.61
C LEU A 196 21.82 -0.50 -8.56
N THR A 197 20.74 0.27 -8.68
CA THR A 197 20.73 1.49 -9.49
C THR A 197 21.66 2.56 -8.92
N LYS A 198 21.71 2.74 -7.59
CA LYS A 198 22.61 3.68 -6.93
C LYS A 198 24.08 3.32 -7.17
N VAL A 199 24.46 2.05 -7.06
CA VAL A 199 25.84 1.60 -7.33
C VAL A 199 26.28 1.94 -8.75
N LEU A 200 25.36 1.85 -9.72
CA LEU A 200 25.63 2.20 -11.12
C LEU A 200 25.71 3.72 -11.39
N GLN A 201 25.30 4.59 -10.46
CA GLN A 201 25.44 6.05 -10.61
C GLN A 201 26.83 6.56 -10.20
N TYR A 202 27.60 5.75 -9.46
CA TYR A 202 28.95 6.09 -8.96
C TYR A 202 30.06 5.30 -9.67
N LYS A 203 29.74 4.58 -10.75
CA LYS A 203 30.70 3.97 -11.67
C LYS A 203 30.69 4.73 -12.98
#